data_AF-A0A2V5U389-F1
#
_entry.id   AF-A0A2V5U389-F1
#
_cell.length_a   1.000
_cell.length_b   1.000
_cell.length_c   1.000
_cell.angle_alpha   90.00
_cell.angle_beta   90.00
_cell.angle_gamma   90.00
#
_symmetry.space_group_name_H-M   'P 1'
#
loop_
_entity.id
_entity.type
_entity.pdbx_description
1 polymer ?
#
loop_
_entity_poly.entity_id
_entity_poly.type
_entity_poly.pdbx_seq_one_letter_code
_entity_poly.pdbx_strand_id
1 'polypeptide(L)'
;MKTSLSVSKISRRRFIATTATAIAAPTIIPASALGANGRPAPSERITMGVVGWGMQGPSNTGSFMRESDCQVVATCNIDKKHLEASVNSINGHYKNQDCKTYHDYREMMARTDIDAVMLAVPDHWHALIATEAARNKKDIYGEKPLARTITEQQAIVRAVQSNQRIWQTGSWQRSERNFHYAAEIVRNGLIGKVTRVEVGLPSGHHDFAGTGKPLLQKLAQLPEKVE
;
A
#
# COMPACT_ATOMS: atom_id res chain seq x y z
N MET A 1 -43.43 -55.68 -1.71
CA MET A 1 -43.72 -54.38 -1.05
C MET A 1 -43.16 -53.27 -1.92
N LYS A 2 -44.01 -52.34 -2.39
CA LYS A 2 -43.60 -51.17 -3.19
C LYS A 2 -43.28 -50.02 -2.25
N THR A 3 -42.04 -49.52 -2.25
CA THR A 3 -41.63 -48.31 -1.52
C THR A 3 -42.04 -47.09 -2.33
N SER A 4 -42.93 -46.24 -1.80
CA SER A 4 -43.25 -44.95 -2.41
C SER A 4 -42.27 -43.88 -1.94
N LEU A 5 -41.75 -43.10 -2.87
CA LEU A 5 -40.97 -41.89 -2.60
C LEU A 5 -41.94 -40.74 -2.34
N SER A 6 -41.87 -40.12 -1.16
CA SER A 6 -42.65 -38.92 -0.85
C SER A 6 -42.03 -37.70 -1.53
N VAL A 7 -42.72 -37.13 -2.52
CA VAL A 7 -42.37 -35.81 -3.06
C VAL A 7 -42.73 -34.76 -2.02
N SER A 8 -41.73 -34.04 -1.48
CA SER A 8 -41.98 -32.97 -0.51
C SER A 8 -42.74 -31.83 -1.19
N LYS A 9 -44.00 -31.59 -0.81
CA LYS A 9 -44.80 -30.47 -1.32
C LYS A 9 -44.24 -29.17 -0.75
N ILE A 10 -43.71 -28.29 -1.60
CA ILE A 10 -43.37 -26.92 -1.23
C ILE A 10 -44.66 -26.25 -0.74
N SER A 11 -44.72 -25.90 0.54
CA SER A 11 -45.89 -25.26 1.11
C SER A 11 -46.00 -23.82 0.61
N ARG A 12 -47.22 -23.34 0.32
CA ARG A 12 -47.47 -21.95 -0.10
C ARG A 12 -46.84 -20.92 0.83
N ARG A 13 -46.78 -21.23 2.13
CA ARG A 13 -46.14 -20.39 3.15
C ARG A 13 -44.62 -20.34 2.98
N ARG A 14 -43.99 -21.46 2.65
CA ARG A 14 -42.54 -21.52 2.36
C ARG A 14 -42.24 -20.82 1.03
N PHE A 15 -43.09 -20.97 0.02
CA PHE A 15 -42.98 -20.23 -1.24
C PHE A 15 -43.06 -18.73 -0.99
N ILE A 16 -44.12 -18.22 -0.36
CA ILE A 16 -44.28 -16.78 -0.06
C ILE A 16 -43.13 -16.25 0.82
N ALA A 17 -42.68 -17.02 1.82
CA ALA A 17 -41.54 -16.63 2.64
C ALA A 17 -40.25 -16.52 1.80
N THR A 18 -40.00 -17.47 0.88
CA THR A 18 -38.84 -17.44 -0.02
C THR A 18 -38.95 -16.35 -1.08
N THR A 19 -40.14 -16.07 -1.61
CA THR A 19 -40.37 -14.99 -2.58
C THR A 19 -40.26 -13.61 -1.92
N ALA A 20 -40.71 -13.45 -0.67
CA ALA A 20 -40.55 -12.22 0.10
C ALA A 20 -39.07 -11.89 0.37
N THR A 21 -38.22 -12.90 0.60
CA THR A 21 -36.77 -12.70 0.72
C THR A 21 -36.09 -12.33 -0.60
N ALA A 22 -36.63 -12.74 -1.75
CA ALA A 22 -36.08 -12.38 -3.06
C ALA A 22 -36.40 -10.92 -3.46
N ILE A 23 -37.50 -10.36 -2.97
CA ILE A 23 -37.91 -8.95 -3.19
C ILE A 23 -37.06 -7.99 -2.33
N ALA A 24 -36.40 -8.48 -1.29
CA ALA A 24 -35.54 -7.70 -0.41
C ALA A 24 -34.12 -7.48 -0.96
N ALA A 25 -33.77 -8.07 -2.11
CA ALA A 25 -32.50 -7.77 -2.78
C ALA A 25 -32.58 -6.38 -3.45
N PRO A 26 -31.55 -5.52 -3.31
CA PRO A 26 -31.55 -4.20 -3.94
C PRO A 26 -31.71 -4.36 -5.45
N THR A 27 -32.82 -3.87 -5.99
CA THR A 27 -33.12 -3.92 -7.44
C THR A 27 -32.31 -2.93 -8.26
N ILE A 28 -31.62 -2.00 -7.58
CA ILE A 28 -30.72 -1.03 -8.17
C ILE A 28 -29.31 -1.33 -7.65
N ILE A 29 -28.54 -2.04 -8.46
CA ILE A 29 -27.10 -2.21 -8.25
C ILE A 29 -26.41 -1.06 -9.01
N PRO A 30 -25.63 -0.19 -8.33
CA PRO A 30 -24.90 0.86 -9.01
C PRO A 30 -23.99 0.27 -10.09
N ALA A 31 -23.93 0.90 -11.27
CA ALA A 31 -23.06 0.44 -12.36
C ALA A 31 -21.58 0.34 -11.94
N SER A 32 -21.16 1.17 -10.97
CA SER A 32 -19.83 1.11 -10.35
C SER A 32 -19.58 -0.18 -9.55
N ALA A 33 -20.62 -0.81 -9.00
CA ALA A 33 -20.51 -2.09 -8.32
C ALA A 33 -20.35 -3.27 -9.29
N LEU A 34 -20.73 -3.08 -10.56
CA LEU A 34 -20.57 -4.06 -11.65
C LEU A 34 -19.33 -3.81 -12.52
N GLY A 35 -18.48 -2.84 -12.15
CA GLY A 35 -17.25 -2.55 -12.89
C GLY A 35 -17.43 -1.70 -14.15
N ALA A 36 -18.45 -0.82 -14.20
CA ALA A 36 -18.63 0.09 -15.33
C ALA A 36 -17.59 1.24 -15.37
N ASN A 37 -17.43 1.86 -16.54
CA ASN A 37 -16.55 3.02 -16.80
C ASN A 37 -15.04 2.75 -16.62
N GLY A 38 -14.58 1.53 -16.93
CA GLY A 38 -13.15 1.18 -16.92
C GLY A 38 -12.53 1.02 -15.54
N ARG A 39 -13.35 1.02 -14.47
CA ARG A 39 -12.93 0.65 -13.11
C ARG A 39 -13.50 -0.73 -12.77
N PRO A 40 -12.69 -1.72 -12.37
CA PRO A 40 -13.16 -3.04 -11.92
C PRO A 40 -14.20 -2.94 -10.80
N ALA A 41 -15.00 -3.98 -10.61
CA ALA A 41 -15.93 -4.05 -9.48
C ALA A 41 -15.15 -3.97 -8.16
N PRO A 42 -15.73 -3.45 -7.05
CA PRO A 42 -15.02 -3.33 -5.78
C PRO A 42 -14.38 -4.63 -5.29
N SER A 43 -15.00 -5.79 -5.55
CA SER A 43 -14.47 -7.11 -5.20
C SER A 43 -13.25 -7.54 -6.01
N GLU A 44 -12.94 -6.86 -7.10
CA GLU A 44 -11.80 -7.12 -7.99
C GLU A 44 -10.67 -6.11 -7.79
N ARG A 45 -10.81 -5.19 -6.83
CA ARG A 45 -9.80 -4.18 -6.52
C ARG A 45 -8.96 -4.59 -5.33
N ILE A 46 -7.68 -4.26 -5.38
CA ILE A 46 -6.77 -4.32 -4.24
C ILE A 46 -7.08 -3.11 -3.33
N THR A 47 -7.48 -3.41 -2.11
CA THR A 47 -7.64 -2.39 -1.06
C THR A 47 -6.30 -2.13 -0.38
N MET A 48 -5.93 -0.86 -0.27
CA MET A 48 -4.61 -0.45 0.19
C MET A 48 -4.65 0.47 1.42
N GLY A 49 -3.79 0.18 2.39
CA GLY A 49 -3.44 1.09 3.48
C GLY A 49 -2.09 1.78 3.21
N VAL A 50 -1.95 3.03 3.63
CA VAL A 50 -0.70 3.79 3.47
C VAL A 50 -0.13 4.14 4.83
N VAL A 51 1.15 3.83 5.07
CA VAL A 51 1.87 4.26 6.28
C VAL A 51 3.02 5.19 5.90
N GLY A 52 2.96 6.41 6.42
CA GLY A 52 3.96 7.44 6.16
C GLY A 52 3.62 8.33 4.97
N TRP A 53 3.76 9.64 5.18
CA TRP A 53 3.45 10.69 4.20
C TRP A 53 4.55 11.75 4.18
N GLY A 54 5.81 11.29 4.16
CA GLY A 54 6.99 12.13 3.99
C GLY A 54 7.28 12.41 2.52
N MET A 55 8.57 12.43 2.13
CA MET A 55 8.97 12.78 0.76
C MET A 55 8.42 11.82 -0.30
N GLN A 56 8.53 10.50 -0.08
CA GLN A 56 8.12 9.49 -1.07
C GLN A 56 6.64 9.13 -0.99
N GLY A 57 6.01 9.26 0.18
CA GLY A 57 4.62 8.84 0.44
C GLY A 57 3.59 9.41 -0.55
N PRO A 58 3.57 10.73 -0.82
CA PRO A 58 2.65 11.34 -1.76
C PRO A 58 2.81 10.81 -3.19
N SER A 59 4.05 10.69 -3.69
CA SER A 59 4.31 10.24 -5.06
C SER A 59 3.93 8.77 -5.26
N ASN A 60 4.31 7.91 -4.30
CA ASN A 60 3.97 6.49 -4.34
C ASN A 60 2.46 6.28 -4.26
N THR A 61 1.80 6.93 -3.29
CA THR A 61 0.33 6.84 -3.14
C THR A 61 -0.38 7.38 -4.37
N GLY A 62 0.09 8.50 -4.93
CA GLY A 62 -0.45 9.08 -6.16
C GLY A 62 -0.39 8.10 -7.34
N SER A 63 0.67 7.29 -7.43
CA SER A 63 0.76 6.23 -8.44
C SER A 63 -0.28 5.13 -8.21
N PHE A 64 -0.41 4.62 -6.98
CA PHE A 64 -1.42 3.61 -6.66
C PHE A 64 -2.86 4.10 -6.86
N MET A 65 -3.17 5.35 -6.52
CA MET A 65 -4.51 5.91 -6.72
C MET A 65 -4.91 6.03 -8.20
N ARG A 66 -3.94 6.09 -9.11
CA ARG A 66 -4.19 6.14 -10.56
C ARG A 66 -4.50 4.77 -11.16
N GLU A 67 -4.11 3.69 -10.50
CA GLU A 67 -4.45 2.35 -10.97
C GLU A 67 -5.93 2.07 -10.72
N SER A 68 -6.63 1.62 -11.76
CA SER A 68 -8.09 1.45 -11.70
C SER A 68 -8.50 0.29 -10.80
N ASP A 69 -7.62 -0.69 -10.62
CA ASP A 69 -7.75 -1.88 -9.78
C ASP A 69 -7.18 -1.69 -8.36
N CYS A 70 -6.81 -0.48 -7.96
CA CYS A 70 -6.34 -0.17 -6.62
C CYS A 70 -7.19 0.92 -5.93
N GLN A 71 -7.54 0.69 -4.67
CA GLN A 71 -8.30 1.63 -3.85
C GLN A 71 -7.61 1.87 -2.51
N VAL A 72 -7.13 3.10 -2.28
CA VAL A 72 -6.59 3.48 -0.96
C VAL A 72 -7.75 3.79 -0.01
N VAL A 73 -7.84 3.05 1.10
CA VAL A 73 -8.95 3.11 2.07
C VAL A 73 -8.52 3.51 3.47
N ALA A 74 -7.22 3.58 3.72
CA ALA A 74 -6.67 3.96 5.01
C ALA A 74 -5.33 4.68 4.87
N THR A 75 -5.07 5.58 5.82
CA THR A 75 -3.77 6.23 5.95
C THR A 75 -3.36 6.34 7.41
N CYS A 76 -2.07 6.16 7.66
CA CYS A 76 -1.48 6.14 9.00
C CYS A 76 -0.25 7.05 9.06
N ASN A 77 -0.20 7.90 10.08
CA ASN A 77 0.96 8.72 10.39
C ASN A 77 0.96 9.17 11.86
N ILE A 78 2.14 9.22 12.47
CA ILE A 78 2.29 9.74 13.84
C ILE A 78 2.18 11.28 13.86
N ASP A 79 2.61 11.95 12.78
CA ASP A 79 2.54 13.39 12.67
C ASP A 79 1.16 13.81 12.14
N LYS A 80 0.48 14.66 12.90
CA LYS A 80 -0.87 15.12 12.60
C LYS A 80 -0.96 15.86 11.27
N LYS A 81 0.02 16.70 10.93
CA LYS A 81 0.00 17.49 9.70
C LYS A 81 0.17 16.60 8.48
N HIS A 82 1.09 15.63 8.56
CA HIS A 82 1.25 14.63 7.52
C HIS A 82 0.02 13.72 7.37
N LEU A 83 -0.66 13.38 8.47
CA LEU A 83 -1.90 12.61 8.44
C LEU A 83 -3.06 13.39 7.81
N GLU A 84 -3.19 14.68 8.13
CA GLU A 84 -4.17 15.58 7.52
C GLU A 84 -3.89 15.75 6.02
N ALA A 85 -2.63 15.95 5.64
CA ALA A 85 -2.22 16.06 4.24
C ALA A 85 -2.52 14.78 3.45
N SER A 86 -2.27 13.59 4.04
CA SER A 86 -2.53 12.32 3.39
C SER A 86 -4.01 12.08 3.14
N VAL A 87 -4.84 12.21 4.18
CA VAL A 87 -6.29 11.99 4.05
C VAL A 87 -6.92 13.00 3.09
N ASN A 88 -6.51 14.27 3.13
CA ASN A 88 -7.01 15.29 2.21
C ASN A 88 -6.63 14.98 0.75
N SER A 89 -5.40 14.52 0.49
CA SER A 89 -4.98 14.12 -0.85
C SER A 89 -5.77 12.92 -1.36
N ILE A 90 -5.99 11.91 -0.51
CA ILE A 90 -6.68 10.67 -0.88
C ILE A 90 -8.17 10.95 -1.13
N ASN A 91 -8.84 11.61 -0.18
CA ASN A 91 -10.25 11.98 -0.29
C ASN A 91 -10.48 12.97 -1.43
N GLY A 92 -9.55 13.89 -1.67
CA GLY A 92 -9.60 14.81 -2.81
C GLY A 92 -9.51 14.08 -4.16
N HIS A 93 -8.66 13.05 -4.27
CA HIS A 93 -8.58 12.23 -5.48
C HIS A 93 -9.88 11.45 -5.73
N TYR A 94 -10.41 10.76 -4.70
CA TYR A 94 -11.61 9.93 -4.84
C TYR A 94 -12.93 10.71 -4.75
N LYS A 95 -12.89 11.98 -4.34
CA LYS A 95 -14.05 12.87 -4.15
C LYS A 95 -15.07 12.32 -3.15
N ASN A 96 -14.60 11.70 -2.08
CA ASN A 96 -15.40 11.15 -0.99
C ASN A 96 -14.72 11.44 0.37
N GLN A 97 -15.21 10.83 1.45
CA GLN A 97 -14.59 10.94 2.79
C GLN A 97 -14.29 9.57 3.40
N ASP A 98 -14.03 8.58 2.53
CA ASP A 98 -14.03 7.17 2.93
C ASP A 98 -12.65 6.73 3.47
N CYS A 99 -11.58 7.49 3.22
CA CYS A 99 -10.25 7.15 3.74
C CYS A 99 -10.21 7.34 5.26
N LYS A 100 -9.96 6.24 5.97
CA LYS A 100 -9.87 6.25 7.44
C LYS A 100 -8.44 6.57 7.90
N THR A 101 -8.32 7.49 8.85
CA THR A 101 -7.05 7.91 9.45
C THR A 101 -6.70 7.08 10.69
N TYR A 102 -5.40 6.85 10.87
CA TYR A 102 -4.82 6.15 12.02
C TYR A 102 -3.55 6.85 12.51
N HIS A 103 -3.33 6.84 13.82
CA HIS A 103 -2.05 7.24 14.42
C HIS A 103 -1.17 6.04 14.79
N ASP A 104 -1.79 4.89 15.12
CA ASP A 104 -1.09 3.63 15.31
C ASP A 104 -1.27 2.73 14.07
N TYR A 105 -0.16 2.32 13.48
CA TYR A 105 -0.18 1.43 12.31
C TYR A 105 -0.77 0.06 12.66
N ARG A 106 -0.67 -0.41 13.92
CA ARG A 106 -1.20 -1.72 14.34
C ARG A 106 -2.71 -1.78 14.21
N GLU A 107 -3.40 -0.70 14.57
CA GLU A 107 -4.86 -0.58 14.40
C GLU A 107 -5.25 -0.65 12.92
N MET A 108 -4.48 0.03 12.05
CA MET A 108 -4.69 -0.05 10.61
C MET A 108 -4.41 -1.45 10.06
N MET A 109 -3.35 -2.12 10.52
CA MET A 109 -2.99 -3.47 10.07
C MET A 109 -4.03 -4.52 10.48
N ALA A 110 -4.70 -4.34 11.61
CA ALA A 110 -5.75 -5.23 12.11
C ALA A 110 -7.02 -5.26 11.24
N ARG A 111 -7.20 -4.28 10.34
CA ARG A 111 -8.31 -4.27 9.37
C ARG A 111 -8.24 -5.46 8.43
N THR A 112 -9.29 -6.26 8.36
CA THR A 112 -9.34 -7.41 7.45
C THR A 112 -9.70 -7.05 6.01
N ASP A 113 -10.16 -5.82 5.78
CA ASP A 113 -10.57 -5.29 4.48
C ASP A 113 -9.48 -4.49 3.77
N ILE A 114 -8.22 -4.64 4.19
CA ILE A 114 -7.05 -4.11 3.50
C ILE A 114 -6.23 -5.30 3.02
N ASP A 115 -5.96 -5.38 1.72
CA ASP A 115 -5.20 -6.46 1.09
C ASP A 115 -3.69 -6.18 1.10
N ALA A 116 -3.31 -4.92 0.85
CA ALA A 116 -1.92 -4.51 0.71
C ALA A 116 -1.61 -3.20 1.44
N VAL A 117 -0.32 -2.95 1.69
CA VAL A 117 0.15 -1.70 2.28
C VAL A 117 1.32 -1.08 1.54
N MET A 118 1.31 0.25 1.46
CA MET A 118 2.44 1.05 0.99
C MET A 118 3.13 1.67 2.20
N LEU A 119 4.43 1.39 2.36
CA LEU A 119 5.26 1.84 3.48
C LEU A 119 6.29 2.86 3.01
N ALA A 120 6.12 4.12 3.41
CA ALA A 120 7.02 5.24 3.16
C ALA A 120 7.41 5.94 4.47
N VAL A 121 8.03 5.17 5.36
CA VAL A 121 8.48 5.59 6.69
C VAL A 121 10.01 5.73 6.74
N PRO A 122 10.60 6.28 7.83
CA PRO A 122 12.05 6.24 8.00
C PRO A 122 12.58 4.80 8.08
N ASP A 123 13.82 4.60 7.61
CA ASP A 123 14.49 3.30 7.48
C ASP A 123 14.48 2.42 8.74
N HIS A 124 14.65 3.01 9.92
CA HIS A 124 14.62 2.33 11.22
C HIS A 124 13.23 1.84 11.65
N TRP A 125 12.16 2.25 10.97
CA TRP A 125 10.80 1.77 11.21
C TRP A 125 10.38 0.65 10.27
N HIS A 126 11.13 0.40 9.19
CA HIS A 126 10.73 -0.54 8.14
C HIS A 126 10.49 -1.95 8.70
N ALA A 127 11.41 -2.48 9.50
CA ALA A 127 11.28 -3.83 10.03
C ALA A 127 10.07 -4.01 10.94
N LEU A 128 9.77 -3.04 11.80
CA LEU A 128 8.64 -3.11 12.71
C LEU A 128 7.31 -3.15 11.93
N ILE A 129 7.15 -2.26 10.95
CA ILE A 129 5.89 -2.10 10.25
C ILE A 129 5.71 -3.19 9.19
N ALA A 130 6.77 -3.54 8.45
CA ALA A 130 6.73 -4.60 7.44
C ALA A 130 6.46 -5.98 8.04
N THR A 131 7.09 -6.31 9.18
CA THR A 131 6.84 -7.60 9.83
C THR A 131 5.42 -7.67 10.41
N GLU A 132 4.89 -6.56 10.93
CA GLU A 132 3.50 -6.47 11.39
C GLU A 132 2.51 -6.62 10.23
N ALA A 133 2.74 -5.94 9.11
CA ALA A 133 1.94 -6.07 7.90
C ALA A 133 1.91 -7.53 7.40
N ALA A 134 3.09 -8.17 7.34
CA ALA A 134 3.18 -9.56 6.90
C ALA A 134 2.42 -10.51 7.83
N ARG A 135 2.51 -10.32 9.16
CA ARG A 135 1.76 -11.10 10.16
C ARG A 135 0.24 -10.96 10.00
N ASN A 136 -0.21 -9.74 9.68
CA ASN A 136 -1.62 -9.44 9.40
C ASN A 136 -2.03 -9.76 7.95
N LYS A 137 -1.25 -10.60 7.26
CA LYS A 137 -1.55 -11.12 5.92
C LYS A 137 -1.66 -10.05 4.84
N LYS A 138 -0.94 -8.94 4.98
CA LYS A 138 -0.90 -7.86 3.98
C LYS A 138 0.25 -8.06 3.01
N ASP A 139 -0.02 -7.85 1.73
CA ASP A 139 1.04 -7.67 0.74
C ASP A 139 1.68 -6.28 0.89
N ILE A 140 2.94 -6.13 0.50
CA ILE A 140 3.73 -4.97 0.93
C ILE A 140 4.46 -4.36 -0.26
N TYR A 141 4.22 -3.06 -0.48
CA TYR A 141 5.13 -2.18 -1.17
C TYR A 141 5.95 -1.40 -0.13
N GLY A 142 7.26 -1.58 -0.10
CA GLY A 142 8.14 -0.93 0.88
C GLY A 142 9.20 -0.06 0.23
N GLU A 143 9.32 1.19 0.67
CA GLU A 143 10.39 2.08 0.22
C GLU A 143 11.79 1.53 0.52
N LYS A 144 12.76 2.03 -0.24
CA LYS A 144 14.19 1.74 -0.02
C LYS A 144 14.77 2.69 1.05
N PRO A 145 15.82 2.28 1.79
CA PRO A 145 16.42 0.94 1.83
C PRO A 145 15.49 -0.08 2.50
N LEU A 146 15.73 -1.39 2.32
CA LEU A 146 14.86 -2.43 2.90
C LEU A 146 14.70 -2.29 4.43
N ALA A 147 15.80 -2.08 5.15
CA ALA A 147 15.85 -1.64 6.55
C ALA A 147 17.25 -1.12 6.88
N ARG A 148 17.44 -0.60 8.10
CA ARG A 148 18.71 0.01 8.58
C ARG A 148 19.82 -1.01 8.82
N THR A 149 19.51 -2.23 9.25
CA THR A 149 20.51 -3.29 9.53
C THR A 149 20.22 -4.59 8.78
N ILE A 150 21.25 -5.42 8.58
CA ILE A 150 21.07 -6.74 7.94
C ILE A 150 20.13 -7.62 8.76
N THR A 151 20.22 -7.60 10.08
CA THR A 151 19.34 -8.38 10.97
C THR A 151 17.87 -8.00 10.78
N GLU A 152 17.58 -6.70 10.72
CA GLU A 152 16.24 -6.18 10.41
C GLU A 152 15.77 -6.60 9.02
N GLN A 153 16.62 -6.49 8.01
CA GLN A 153 16.29 -6.94 6.65
C GLN A 153 15.93 -8.43 6.61
N GLN A 154 16.72 -9.26 7.28
CA GLN A 154 16.47 -10.70 7.39
C GLN A 154 15.17 -11.01 8.16
N ALA A 155 14.81 -10.19 9.15
CA ALA A 155 13.52 -10.31 9.84
C ALA A 155 12.34 -10.02 8.89
N ILE A 156 12.45 -9.00 8.04
CA ILE A 156 11.43 -8.72 7.00
C ILE A 156 11.31 -9.89 6.04
N VAL A 157 12.43 -10.37 5.48
CA VAL A 157 12.44 -11.51 4.54
C VAL A 157 11.75 -12.74 5.14
N ARG A 158 12.13 -13.12 6.37
CA ARG A 158 11.50 -14.26 7.05
C ARG A 158 10.02 -14.04 7.31
N ALA A 159 9.61 -12.84 7.72
CA ALA A 159 8.20 -12.55 7.98
C ALA A 159 7.36 -12.64 6.70
N VAL A 160 7.83 -12.07 5.60
CA VAL A 160 7.18 -12.13 4.28
C VAL A 160 7.06 -13.57 3.80
N GLN A 161 8.15 -14.34 3.86
CA GLN A 161 8.15 -15.75 3.42
C GLN A 161 7.26 -16.63 4.28
N SER A 162 7.36 -16.56 5.61
CA SER A 162 6.57 -17.37 6.54
C SER A 162 5.07 -17.08 6.48
N ASN A 163 4.70 -15.86 6.08
CA ASN A 163 3.30 -15.47 5.92
C ASN A 163 2.83 -15.53 4.46
N GLN A 164 3.68 -16.02 3.53
CA GLN A 164 3.38 -16.15 2.11
C GLN A 164 2.83 -14.84 1.52
N ARG A 165 3.50 -13.73 1.80
CA ARG A 165 3.14 -12.39 1.33
C ARG A 165 3.99 -11.98 0.14
N ILE A 166 3.43 -11.10 -0.68
CA ILE A 166 4.16 -10.45 -1.76
C ILE A 166 4.89 -9.24 -1.19
N TRP A 167 6.15 -9.07 -1.60
CA TRP A 167 6.96 -7.89 -1.30
C TRP A 167 7.46 -7.25 -2.59
N GLN A 168 7.21 -5.95 -2.74
CA GLN A 168 7.75 -5.11 -3.81
C GLN A 168 8.56 -3.97 -3.18
N THR A 169 9.86 -3.91 -3.49
CA THR A 169 10.70 -2.78 -3.06
C THR A 169 10.47 -1.57 -3.97
N GLY A 170 10.41 -0.36 -3.38
CA GLY A 170 10.29 0.93 -4.06
C GLY A 170 11.52 1.37 -4.86
N SER A 171 12.21 0.44 -5.51
CA SER A 171 13.29 0.70 -6.45
C SER A 171 12.72 1.05 -7.85
N TRP A 172 11.92 2.11 -7.92
CA TRP A 172 11.13 2.48 -9.10
C TRP A 172 11.96 2.66 -10.38
N GLN A 173 13.22 3.07 -10.28
CA GLN A 173 14.14 3.17 -11.42
C GLN A 173 14.26 1.84 -12.19
N ARG A 174 14.06 0.69 -11.54
CA ARG A 174 14.07 -0.62 -12.19
C ARG A 174 12.87 -0.88 -13.10
N SER A 175 11.86 -0.01 -13.05
CA SER A 175 10.64 -0.05 -13.86
C SER A 175 10.60 1.06 -14.91
N GLU A 176 11.62 1.92 -14.98
CA GLU A 176 11.67 3.00 -15.95
C GLU A 176 12.30 2.58 -17.27
N ARG A 177 11.76 3.12 -18.37
CA ARG A 177 12.12 2.74 -19.73
C ARG A 177 13.62 2.86 -20.03
N ASN A 178 14.26 3.94 -19.58
CA ASN A 178 15.70 4.17 -19.77
C ASN A 178 16.57 3.10 -19.08
N PHE A 179 16.21 2.67 -17.88
CA PHE A 179 16.93 1.60 -17.17
C PHE A 179 16.67 0.23 -17.82
N HIS A 180 15.44 -0.04 -18.27
CA HIS A 180 15.14 -1.25 -19.03
C HIS A 180 15.96 -1.32 -20.33
N TYR A 181 15.97 -0.24 -21.10
CA TYR A 181 16.72 -0.15 -22.35
C TYR A 181 18.24 -0.33 -22.12
N ALA A 182 18.80 0.30 -21.08
CA ALA A 182 20.20 0.09 -20.71
C ALA A 182 20.49 -1.38 -20.35
N ALA A 183 19.60 -2.03 -19.60
CA ALA A 183 19.75 -3.45 -19.26
C ALA A 183 19.65 -4.36 -20.50
N GLU A 184 18.77 -4.04 -21.45
CA GLU A 184 18.62 -4.76 -22.71
C GLU A 184 19.86 -4.65 -23.60
N ILE A 185 20.45 -3.46 -23.71
CA ILE A 185 21.72 -3.25 -24.43
C ILE A 185 22.80 -4.19 -23.89
N VAL A 186 22.96 -4.24 -22.57
CA VAL A 186 23.97 -5.09 -21.90
C VAL A 186 23.66 -6.57 -22.10
N ARG A 187 22.41 -7.00 -21.84
CA ARG A 187 22.02 -8.41 -21.92
C ARG A 187 22.10 -8.99 -23.32
N ASN A 188 21.83 -8.18 -24.34
CA ASN A 188 21.95 -8.59 -25.74
C ASN A 188 23.40 -8.50 -26.28
N GLY A 189 24.38 -8.15 -25.44
CA GLY A 189 25.79 -8.13 -25.83
C GLY A 189 26.18 -7.00 -26.78
N LEU A 190 25.35 -5.96 -26.92
CA LEU A 190 25.58 -4.86 -27.88
C LEU A 190 26.83 -4.03 -27.55
N ILE A 191 27.32 -4.08 -26.32
CA ILE A 191 28.55 -3.40 -25.87
C ILE A 191 29.74 -4.37 -25.69
N GLY A 192 29.60 -5.62 -26.13
CA GLY A 192 30.61 -6.67 -25.93
C GLY A 192 30.74 -7.12 -24.47
N LYS A 193 31.92 -7.64 -24.10
CA LYS A 193 32.19 -8.14 -22.76
C LYS A 193 32.35 -6.97 -21.78
N VAL A 194 31.45 -6.88 -20.80
CA VAL A 194 31.56 -5.89 -19.71
C VAL A 194 32.80 -6.19 -18.86
N THR A 195 33.70 -5.21 -18.73
CA THR A 195 34.93 -5.32 -17.93
C THR A 195 34.95 -4.41 -16.70
N ARG A 196 34.12 -3.37 -16.66
CA ARG A 196 34.03 -2.38 -15.57
C ARG A 196 32.62 -1.80 -15.48
N VAL A 197 32.15 -1.57 -14.26
CA VAL A 197 30.91 -0.85 -13.95
C VAL A 197 31.22 0.21 -12.90
N GLU A 198 30.75 1.43 -13.13
CA GLU A 198 30.87 2.53 -12.18
C GLU A 198 29.48 2.98 -11.75
N VAL A 199 29.29 3.11 -10.44
CA VAL A 199 28.03 3.56 -9.86
C VAL A 199 28.34 4.70 -8.89
N GLY A 200 27.75 5.85 -9.17
CA GLY A 200 27.85 7.04 -8.32
C GLY A 200 26.47 7.43 -7.79
N LEU A 201 26.41 7.81 -6.52
CA LEU A 201 25.33 8.63 -6.00
C LEU A 201 25.74 10.10 -6.14
N PRO A 202 24.79 11.05 -6.31
CA PRO A 202 25.10 12.46 -6.26
C PRO A 202 25.98 12.75 -5.03
N SER A 203 27.12 13.42 -5.23
CA SER A 203 28.09 13.67 -4.17
C SER A 203 27.53 14.61 -3.09
N GLY A 204 27.76 14.30 -1.83
CA GLY A 204 27.41 15.12 -0.66
C GLY A 204 26.12 14.74 0.06
N HIS A 205 25.87 15.35 1.21
CA HIS A 205 24.56 15.31 1.87
C HIS A 205 23.64 16.31 1.18
N HIS A 206 22.91 15.87 0.15
CA HIS A 206 21.90 16.72 -0.48
C HIS A 206 20.71 16.92 0.46
N ASP A 207 20.54 18.16 0.91
CA ASP A 207 19.39 18.61 1.69
C ASP A 207 18.19 18.86 0.78
N PHE A 208 17.64 17.79 0.20
CA PHE A 208 16.49 17.87 -0.71
C PHE A 208 15.30 18.62 -0.13
N ALA A 209 15.14 18.57 1.20
CA ALA A 209 14.06 19.23 1.91
C ALA A 209 14.40 20.68 2.36
N GLY A 210 15.63 21.16 2.16
CA GLY A 210 16.06 22.49 2.61
C GLY A 210 16.04 22.68 4.13
N THR A 211 16.14 21.59 4.90
CA THR A 211 16.00 21.55 6.36
C THR A 211 17.29 21.84 7.13
N GLY A 212 18.46 21.67 6.50
CA GLY A 212 19.76 21.78 7.14
C GLY A 212 20.05 23.20 7.64
N LYS A 213 19.87 24.21 6.78
CA LYS A 213 20.09 25.62 7.17
C LYS A 213 19.17 26.07 8.32
N PRO A 214 17.84 25.86 8.24
CA PRO A 214 16.93 26.20 9.34
C PRO A 214 17.27 25.45 10.64
N LEU A 215 17.63 24.17 10.56
CA LEU A 215 18.01 23.39 11.73
C LEU A 215 19.27 23.94 12.39
N LEU A 216 20.32 24.23 11.61
CA LEU A 216 21.56 24.80 12.15
C LEU A 216 21.33 26.17 12.80
N GLN A 217 20.48 27.02 12.21
CA GLN A 217 20.07 28.28 12.83
C GLN A 217 19.36 28.08 14.16
N LYS A 218 18.44 27.11 14.23
CA LYS A 218 17.73 26.77 15.47
C LYS A 218 18.68 26.22 16.53
N LEU A 219 19.61 25.34 16.16
CA LEU A 219 20.60 24.76 17.07
C LEU A 219 21.56 25.84 17.62
N ALA A 220 21.97 26.80 16.80
CA ALA A 220 22.81 27.92 17.24
C ALA A 220 22.12 28.86 18.23
N GLN A 221 20.79 28.80 18.33
CA GLN A 221 19.99 29.58 19.27
C GLN A 221 19.66 28.81 20.57
N LEU A 222 20.02 27.53 20.67
CA LEU A 222 19.82 26.77 21.90
C LEU A 222 20.87 27.17 22.96
N PRO A 223 20.48 27.25 24.24
CA PRO A 223 21.43 27.49 25.32
C PRO A 223 22.43 26.33 25.42
N GLU A 224 23.69 26.63 25.79
CA GLU A 224 24.75 25.61 25.93
C GLU A 224 24.45 24.55 27.00
N LYS A 225 23.54 24.85 27.94
CA LYS A 225 23.06 23.91 28.95
C LYS A 225 21.54 23.97 29.03
N VAL A 226 20.93 22.79 29.07
CA VAL A 226 19.54 22.61 29.50
C VAL A 226 19.61 22.43 31.01
N GLU A 227 19.05 23.37 31.78
CA GLU A 227 18.83 23.20 33.24
C GLU A 227 17.79 22.13 33.53
#